data_AF-A0A1E8B767-F1
#
_entry.id   AF-A0A1E8B767-F1
#
_cell.length_a   1.000
_cell.length_b   1.000
_cell.length_c   1.000
_cell.angle_alpha   90.00
_cell.angle_beta   90.00
_cell.angle_gamma   90.00
#
_symmetry.space_group_name_H-M   'P 1'
#
loop_
_entity.id
_entity.type
_entity.pdbx_description
1 polymer ?
#
loop_
_entity_poly.entity_id
_entity_poly.type
_entity_poly.pdbx_seq_one_letter_code
_entity_poly.pdbx_strand_id
1 'polypeptide(L)' 'MTVICLVRHGETEWNAIGKLQGRENIKLNKNGKQQASITIKNNGK' A
#
# COMPACT_ATOMS: atom_id res chain seq x y z
N MET A 1 15.16 22.44 -6.04
CA MET A 1 15.46 21.02 -6.31
C MET A 1 14.19 20.23 -6.02
N THR A 2 13.69 19.47 -6.98
CA THR A 2 12.42 18.74 -6.84
C THR A 2 12.71 17.28 -6.57
N VAL A 3 12.05 16.71 -5.57
CA VAL A 3 12.13 15.28 -5.22
C VAL A 3 10.79 14.63 -5.52
N ILE A 4 10.81 13.52 -6.24
CA ILE A 4 9.62 12.72 -6.55
C ILE A 4 9.74 11.38 -5.85
N CYS A 5 8.69 10.99 -5.12
CA CYS A 5 8.58 9.71 -4.44
C CYS A 5 7.35 8.96 -4.97
N LEU A 6 7.53 7.69 -5.36
CA LEU A 6 6.47 6.81 -5.83
C LEU A 6 6.33 5.66 -4.85
N VAL A 7 5.11 5.46 -4.34
CA VAL A 7 4.82 4.43 -3.34
C VAL A 7 3.57 3.67 -3.78
N ARG A 8 3.64 2.34 -3.74
CA ARG A 8 2.46 1.47 -3.95
C ARG A 8 1.62 1.42 -2.66
N HIS A 9 0.29 1.34 -2.81
CA HIS A 9 -0.60 1.11 -1.67
C HIS A 9 -0.33 -0.24 -0.98
N GLY A 10 -0.83 -0.41 0.25
CA GLY A 10 -0.67 -1.64 1.01
C GLY A 10 -1.51 -2.82 0.50
N GLU A 11 -1.25 -4.00 1.05
CA GLU A 11 -1.95 -5.26 0.76
C GLU A 11 -3.47 -5.18 1.01
N THR A 12 -4.22 -5.93 0.20
CA THR A 12 -5.67 -6.13 0.28
C THR A 12 -5.96 -7.62 0.14
N GLU A 13 -7.15 -8.08 0.53
CA GLU A 13 -7.49 -9.50 0.36
C GLU A 13 -7.39 -9.99 -1.09
N TRP A 14 -7.70 -9.13 -2.07
CA TRP A 14 -7.68 -9.51 -3.48
C TRP A 14 -6.27 -9.70 -4.01
N ASN A 15 -5.34 -8.81 -3.69
CA ASN A 15 -3.96 -8.99 -4.13
C ASN A 15 -3.26 -10.16 -3.41
N ALA A 16 -3.67 -10.49 -2.18
CA ALA A 16 -3.19 -11.67 -1.45
C ALA A 16 -3.58 -13.00 -2.14
N ILE A 17 -4.76 -13.06 -2.75
CA ILE A 17 -5.22 -14.25 -3.50
C ILE A 17 -4.97 -14.17 -5.02
N GLY A 18 -4.22 -13.16 -5.49
CA GLY A 18 -3.92 -12.97 -6.91
C GLY A 18 -5.11 -12.51 -7.77
N LYS A 19 -6.18 -11.98 -7.16
CA LYS A 19 -7.34 -11.44 -7.85
C LYS A 19 -7.09 -10.01 -8.33
N LEU A 20 -7.46 -9.74 -9.58
CA LEU A 20 -7.36 -8.41 -10.18
C LEU A 20 -8.34 -7.43 -9.51
N GLN A 21 -7.83 -6.30 -8.98
CA GLN A 21 -8.65 -5.25 -8.36
C GLN A 21 -9.34 -4.33 -9.37
N GLY A 22 -8.66 -3.98 -10.47
CA GLY A 22 -9.21 -3.04 -11.45
C GLY A 22 -9.55 -1.69 -10.82
N ARG A 23 -10.81 -1.26 -10.93
CA ARG A 23 -11.32 0.01 -10.36
C ARG A 23 -12.06 -0.20 -9.03
N GLU A 24 -12.08 -1.43 -8.51
CA GLU A 24 -12.79 -1.77 -7.27
C GLU A 24 -12.09 -1.17 -6.05
N ASN A 25 -12.89 -0.62 -5.15
CA ASN A 25 -12.39 0.01 -3.93
C ASN A 25 -12.29 -1.00 -2.77
N ILE A 26 -11.25 -1.83 -2.79
CA ILE A 26 -11.00 -2.84 -1.75
C ILE A 26 -10.16 -2.23 -0.62
N LYS A 27 -10.64 -2.37 0.62
CA LYS A 27 -9.93 -1.88 1.81
C LYS A 27 -8.62 -2.63 2.04
N LEU A 28 -7.66 -1.94 2.67
CA LEU A 28 -6.43 -2.56 3.17
C LEU A 28 -6.75 -3.66 4.20
N ASN A 29 -6.05 -4.78 4.10
CA ASN A 29 -6.12 -5.82 5.12
C ASN A 29 -5.20 -5.49 6.31
N LYS A 30 -5.11 -6.42 7.28
CA LYS A 30 -4.27 -6.23 8.47
C LYS A 30 -2.81 -5.96 8.11
N ASN A 31 -2.25 -6.72 7.16
CA ASN A 31 -0.88 -6.56 6.69
C ASN A 31 -0.69 -5.22 5.95
N GLY A 32 -1.64 -4.85 5.08
CA GLY A 32 -1.61 -3.59 4.34
C GLY A 32 -1.62 -2.36 5.24
N LYS A 33 -2.36 -2.40 6.36
CA LYS A 33 -2.34 -1.33 7.38
C LYS A 33 -0.99 -1.24 8.10
N GLN A 34 -0.37 -2.39 8.39
CA GLN A 34 0.98 -2.41 8.96
C GLN A 34 2.02 -1.88 7.97
N GLN A 35 1.95 -2.29 6.71
CA GLN A 35 2.80 -1.78 5.63
C GLN A 35 2.69 -0.26 5.50
N ALA A 36 1.48 0.29 5.45
CA ALA A 36 1.27 1.74 5.42
C ALA A 36 1.92 2.44 6.63
N SER A 37 1.79 1.84 7.82
CA SER A 37 2.38 2.38 9.05
C SER A 37 3.92 2.35 9.04
N ILE A 38 4.51 1.29 8.47
CA ILE A 38 5.98 1.14 8.35
C ILE A 38 6.52 2.10 7.29
N THR A 39 5.85 2.24 6.15
CA THR A 39 6.27 3.16 5.08
C THR A 39 6.34 4.60 5.56
N ILE A 40 5.40 5.05 6.40
CA ILE A 40 5.46 6.38 7.04
C ILE A 40 6.74 6.54 7.88
N LYS A 41 7.11 5.51 8.67
CA LYS A 41 8.30 5.56 9.52
C LYS A 41 9.60 5.61 8.71
N ASN A 42 9.66 4.90 7.59
CA ASN A 42 10.86 4.80 6.76
C ASN A 42 11.08 6.02 5.85
N ASN A 43 10.01 6.76 5.54
CA ASN A 43 10.07 8.04 4.83
C ASN A 43 10.40 9.23 5.75
N GLY A 44 10.63 8.99 7.05
CA GLY A 44 11.07 9.98 8.04
C GLY A 44 12.59 10.16 8.11
N LYS A 45 13.32 9.69 7.10
CA LYS A 45 14.58 10.35 6.71
C LYS A 45 14.26 11.58 5.89
#